data_AF-A0A5J9TS46-F1
#
_entry.id   AF-A0A5J9TS46-F1
#
_cell.length_a   1.000
_cell.length_b   1.000
_cell.length_c   1.000
_cell.angle_alpha   90.00
_cell.angle_beta   90.00
_cell.angle_gamma   90.00
#
_symmetry.space_group_name_H-M   'P 1'
#
loop_
_entity.id
_entity.type
_entity.pdbx_description
1 polymer ?
#
loop_
_entity_poly.entity_id
_entity_poly.type
_entity_poly.pdbx_seq_one_letter_code
_entity_poly.pdbx_strand_id
1 'polypeptide(L)'
;MAHKGKATSEVDYNPEDPPEAYSNATIHSRLSQYTEMAREVHGPSWDLSTEDLDGEIIMRVGGGKKHGRYWIGDSTLDTASTPTLSQIRARSLSSAPPIRPRQSAAQIQFDQVQAQLREEMEAKLQEQQAMYNAWLQEQQQLYDARLQEERAMYAARMQEENISAGSNNQPIFAECQN
;
A
#
# COMPACT_ATOMS: atom_id res chain seq x y z
N MET A 1 23.32 -16.15 0.49
CA MET A 1 22.63 -14.98 -0.08
C MET A 1 21.24 -15.47 -0.48
N ALA A 2 20.20 -14.68 -0.27
CA ALA A 2 18.88 -15.03 -0.79
C ALA A 2 18.80 -14.45 -2.21
N HIS A 3 18.33 -15.26 -3.14
CA HIS A 3 18.35 -14.99 -4.56
C HIS A 3 16.92 -14.70 -5.03
N LYS A 4 16.77 -13.87 -6.07
CA LYS A 4 15.52 -13.62 -6.81
C LYS A 4 15.19 -14.77 -7.78
N GLY A 5 15.89 -15.91 -7.65
CA GLY A 5 15.83 -17.09 -8.52
C GLY A 5 16.89 -18.13 -8.15
N LYS A 6 17.09 -19.18 -8.96
CA LYS A 6 18.22 -20.12 -8.77
C LYS A 6 19.55 -19.38 -8.98
N ALA A 7 20.64 -19.87 -8.39
CA ALA A 7 21.98 -19.24 -8.45
C ALA A 7 22.55 -19.01 -9.87
N THR A 8 21.87 -19.49 -10.92
CA THR A 8 22.23 -19.38 -12.34
C THR A 8 21.34 -18.40 -13.13
N SER A 9 20.38 -17.73 -12.49
CA SER A 9 19.50 -16.79 -13.20
C SER A 9 20.12 -15.39 -13.18
N GLU A 10 20.40 -14.86 -14.36
CA GLU A 10 20.74 -13.45 -14.63
C GLU A 10 19.49 -12.61 -14.31
N VAL A 11 19.38 -12.19 -13.05
CA VAL A 11 18.25 -11.40 -12.57
C VAL A 11 18.80 -10.15 -11.93
N ASP A 12 18.68 -9.06 -12.69
CA ASP A 12 19.05 -7.73 -12.22
C ASP A 12 18.11 -7.27 -11.11
N TYR A 13 18.69 -6.52 -10.17
CA TYR A 13 17.98 -5.84 -9.10
C TYR A 13 17.06 -4.78 -9.71
N ASN A 14 15.76 -4.82 -9.38
CA ASN A 14 14.80 -3.78 -9.73
C ASN A 14 14.25 -3.19 -8.42
N PRO A 15 14.38 -1.87 -8.20
CA PRO A 15 13.88 -1.21 -6.98
C PRO A 15 12.36 -1.23 -6.84
N GLU A 16 11.61 -1.50 -7.92
CA GLU A 16 10.15 -1.59 -7.92
C GLU A 16 9.62 -3.00 -7.59
N ASP A 17 10.50 -3.96 -7.28
CA ASP A 17 10.06 -5.33 -7.02
C ASP A 17 9.42 -5.48 -5.64
N PRO A 18 8.27 -6.17 -5.54
CA PRO A 18 7.63 -6.44 -4.26
C PRO A 18 8.50 -7.34 -3.37
N PRO A 19 8.32 -7.31 -2.03
CA PRO A 19 9.06 -8.14 -1.07
C PRO A 19 9.03 -9.65 -1.39
N GLU A 20 7.98 -10.09 -2.10
CA GLU A 20 7.74 -11.46 -2.57
C GLU A 20 8.75 -11.94 -3.62
N ALA A 21 9.42 -11.03 -4.33
CA ALA A 21 10.46 -11.36 -5.30
C ALA A 21 11.74 -11.89 -4.63
N TYR A 22 11.90 -11.66 -3.32
CA TYR A 22 13.08 -12.06 -2.57
C TYR A 22 12.78 -13.27 -1.69
N SER A 23 13.68 -14.26 -1.71
CA SER A 23 13.61 -15.42 -0.81
C SER A 23 13.76 -15.08 0.69
N ASN A 24 13.97 -13.80 1.03
CA ASN A 24 13.99 -13.30 2.40
C ASN A 24 13.36 -11.91 2.46
N ALA A 25 12.24 -11.80 3.18
CA ALA A 25 11.47 -10.55 3.35
C ALA A 25 12.30 -9.38 3.94
N THR A 26 13.39 -9.68 4.66
CA THR A 26 14.24 -8.62 5.22
C THR A 26 15.19 -8.00 4.20
N ILE A 27 15.45 -8.64 3.05
CA ILE A 27 16.39 -8.13 2.05
C ILE A 27 15.87 -6.85 1.40
N HIS A 28 14.58 -6.80 1.05
CA HIS A 28 13.98 -5.59 0.49
C HIS A 28 14.19 -4.41 1.45
N SER A 29 13.86 -4.56 2.74
CA SER A 29 14.05 -3.48 3.73
C SER A 29 15.52 -3.06 3.84
N ARG A 30 16.46 -4.02 3.84
CA ARG A 30 17.91 -3.72 3.89
C ARG A 30 18.40 -2.98 2.64
N LEU A 31 17.94 -3.38 1.46
CA LEU A 31 18.29 -2.75 0.19
C LEU A 31 17.70 -1.34 0.12
N SER A 32 16.43 -1.15 0.43
CA SER A 32 15.81 0.18 0.48
C SER A 32 16.55 1.13 1.41
N GLN A 33 16.87 0.71 2.64
CA GLN A 33 17.64 1.52 3.60
C GLN A 33 19.04 1.87 3.08
N TYR A 34 19.68 0.94 2.36
CA TYR A 34 20.98 1.20 1.75
C TYR A 34 20.86 2.17 0.57
N THR A 35 19.89 2.00 -0.33
CA THR A 35 19.66 2.88 -1.49
C THR A 35 19.33 4.30 -1.06
N GLU A 36 18.51 4.49 -0.02
CA GLU A 36 18.20 5.81 0.53
C GLU A 36 19.47 6.54 0.99
N MET A 37 20.33 5.85 1.74
CA MET A 37 21.58 6.42 2.24
C MET A 37 22.62 6.62 1.13
N ALA A 38 22.64 5.75 0.13
CA ALA A 38 23.50 5.91 -1.03
C ALA A 38 23.07 7.07 -1.92
N ARG A 39 21.77 7.35 -2.04
CA ARG A 39 21.28 8.57 -2.67
C ARG A 39 21.61 9.84 -1.88
N GLU A 40 21.68 9.74 -0.56
CA GLU A 40 22.12 10.86 0.30
C GLU A 40 23.62 11.19 0.11
N VAL A 41 24.46 10.17 -0.06
CA VAL A 41 25.92 10.31 -0.22
C VAL A 41 26.34 10.62 -1.66
N HIS A 42 25.83 9.86 -2.62
CA HIS A 42 26.24 9.89 -4.03
C HIS A 42 25.28 10.70 -4.92
N GLY A 43 24.10 11.04 -4.40
CA GLY A 43 23.10 11.86 -5.09
C GLY A 43 21.87 11.09 -5.58
N PRO A 44 20.80 11.79 -5.99
CA PRO A 44 19.49 11.17 -6.26
C PRO A 44 19.48 10.18 -7.42
N SER A 45 20.43 10.29 -8.35
CA SER A 45 20.57 9.42 -9.53
C SER A 45 21.34 8.14 -9.25
N TRP A 46 21.79 7.93 -8.01
CA TRP A 46 22.55 6.73 -7.66
C TRP A 46 21.64 5.50 -7.68
N ASP A 47 22.05 4.49 -8.46
CA ASP A 47 21.33 3.25 -8.65
C ASP A 47 22.22 2.02 -8.38
N LEU A 48 21.65 1.06 -7.66
CA LEU A 48 22.26 -0.21 -7.28
C LEU A 48 22.49 -1.16 -8.46
N SER A 49 21.79 -0.97 -9.57
CA SER A 49 21.90 -1.84 -10.74
C SER A 49 23.15 -1.55 -11.59
N THR A 50 23.66 -0.32 -11.52
CA THR A 50 24.78 0.16 -12.35
C THR A 50 26.07 0.36 -11.56
N GLU A 51 25.96 0.59 -10.25
CA GLU A 51 27.09 0.95 -9.38
C GLU A 51 27.42 -0.17 -8.38
N ASP A 52 28.70 -0.27 -8.02
CA ASP A 52 29.17 -1.20 -7.00
C ASP A 52 28.68 -0.82 -5.59
N LEU A 53 28.60 -1.81 -4.70
CA LEU A 53 28.24 -1.59 -3.31
C LEU A 53 29.34 -0.80 -2.57
N ASP A 54 28.95 0.31 -1.96
CA ASP A 54 29.80 1.14 -1.13
C ASP A 54 29.92 0.54 0.28
N GLY A 55 31.11 0.05 0.60
CA GLY A 55 31.43 -0.52 1.90
C GLY A 55 31.27 0.46 3.06
N GLU A 56 31.51 1.77 2.87
CA GLU A 56 31.31 2.77 3.93
C GLU A 56 29.82 2.91 4.27
N ILE A 57 28.95 2.95 3.27
CA ILE A 57 27.49 3.04 3.47
C ILE A 57 26.99 1.79 4.16
N ILE A 58 27.43 0.60 3.74
CA ILE A 58 27.06 -0.67 4.39
C ILE A 58 27.49 -0.66 5.87
N MET A 59 28.64 -0.09 6.18
CA MET A 59 29.12 0.05 7.55
C MET A 59 28.28 1.05 8.36
N ARG A 60 27.87 2.18 7.77
CA ARG A 60 27.03 3.20 8.41
C ARG A 60 25.61 2.69 8.68
N VAL A 61 24.96 2.09 7.68
CA VAL A 61 23.57 1.61 7.79
C VAL A 61 23.48 0.31 8.58
N GLY A 62 24.44 -0.60 8.34
CA GLY A 62 24.47 -1.90 8.97
C GLY A 62 25.01 -1.92 10.40
N GLY A 63 25.40 -0.77 10.97
CA GLY A 63 25.99 -0.66 12.30
C GLY A 63 27.35 -1.37 12.43
N GLY A 64 28.10 -1.49 11.33
CA GLY A 64 29.37 -2.20 11.24
C GLY A 64 29.27 -3.71 11.03
N LYS A 65 30.43 -4.39 11.11
CA LYS A 65 30.51 -5.85 10.99
C LYS A 65 30.01 -6.53 12.25
N LYS A 66 29.11 -7.51 12.10
CA LYS A 66 28.67 -8.38 13.20
C LYS A 66 29.27 -9.77 13.00
N HIS A 67 30.01 -10.27 13.99
CA HIS A 67 30.73 -11.56 13.91
C HIS A 67 31.65 -11.66 12.67
N GLY A 68 32.30 -10.56 12.30
CA GLY A 68 33.20 -10.49 11.14
C GLY A 68 32.51 -10.33 9.78
N ARG A 69 31.17 -10.33 9.73
CA ARG A 69 30.40 -10.25 8.49
C ARG A 69 29.75 -8.89 8.26
N TYR A 70 29.74 -8.46 7.01
CA TYR A 70 28.99 -7.27 6.59
C TYR A 70 27.48 -7.46 6.69
N TRP A 71 26.74 -6.36 6.77
CA TRP A 71 25.28 -6.37 6.83
C TRP A 71 24.63 -6.75 5.48
N ILE A 72 25.28 -6.35 4.38
CA ILE A 72 24.99 -6.67 2.98
C ILE A 72 26.35 -6.96 2.29
N GLY A 73 26.39 -7.82 1.26
CA GLY A 73 27.56 -7.90 0.37
C GLY A 73 28.82 -8.57 0.94
N ASP A 74 28.71 -9.49 1.91
CA ASP A 74 29.87 -10.09 2.60
C ASP A 74 30.89 -10.78 1.68
N SER A 75 30.46 -11.26 0.51
CA SER A 75 31.32 -11.93 -0.49
C SER A 75 31.73 -11.03 -1.66
N THR A 76 31.16 -9.82 -1.78
CA THR A 76 31.40 -8.90 -2.90
C THR A 76 32.27 -7.71 -2.49
N LEU A 77 32.25 -7.35 -1.20
CA LEU A 77 33.04 -6.22 -0.69
C LEU A 77 34.48 -6.61 -0.40
N ASP A 78 35.43 -5.83 -0.92
CA ASP A 78 36.80 -5.92 -0.49
C ASP A 78 36.98 -5.35 0.93
N THR A 79 37.41 -6.21 1.84
CA THR A 79 37.67 -5.83 3.23
C THR A 79 38.88 -4.91 3.36
N ALA A 80 39.84 -4.94 2.43
CA ALA A 80 41.01 -4.08 2.48
C ALA A 80 40.68 -2.63 2.10
N SER A 81 39.80 -2.43 1.12
CA SER A 81 39.33 -1.11 0.69
C SER A 81 38.23 -0.50 1.56
N THR A 82 37.55 -1.29 2.41
CA THR A 82 36.41 -0.80 3.20
C THR A 82 36.84 -0.27 4.58
N PRO A 83 36.57 1.01 4.92
CA PRO A 83 36.91 1.55 6.22
C PRO A 83 36.12 0.90 7.36
N THR A 84 36.76 0.71 8.50
CA THR A 84 36.12 0.18 9.71
C THR A 84 35.19 1.21 10.35
N LEU A 85 34.21 0.76 11.14
CA LEU A 85 33.25 1.66 11.78
C LEU A 85 33.93 2.69 12.70
N SER A 86 35.03 2.29 13.34
CA SER A 86 35.83 3.19 14.18
C SER A 86 36.52 4.28 13.35
N GLN A 87 37.07 3.94 12.18
CA GLN A 87 37.66 4.93 11.26
C GLN A 87 36.60 5.88 10.69
N ILE A 88 35.41 5.35 10.34
CA ILE A 88 34.27 6.14 9.89
C ILE A 88 33.84 7.12 10.99
N ARG A 89 33.72 6.67 12.23
CA ARG A 89 33.40 7.53 13.38
C ARG A 89 34.45 8.62 13.59
N ALA A 90 35.73 8.28 13.47
CA ALA A 90 36.82 9.23 13.65
C ALA A 90 36.86 10.32 12.54
N ARG A 91 36.44 9.98 11.31
CA ARG A 91 36.39 10.93 10.18
C ARG A 91 35.05 11.68 10.08
N SER A 92 34.00 11.19 10.74
CA SER A 92 32.65 11.74 10.58
C SER A 92 32.59 13.19 11.11
N LEU A 93 32.32 14.11 10.19
CA LEU A 93 32.01 15.50 10.47
C LEU A 93 30.50 15.67 10.71
N SER A 94 30.06 16.80 11.26
CA SER A 94 28.65 17.06 11.58
C SER A 94 27.69 16.99 10.39
N SER A 95 28.19 17.16 9.16
CA SER A 95 27.42 17.06 7.92
C SER A 95 27.39 15.64 7.33
N ALA A 96 28.09 14.68 7.92
CA ALA A 96 28.11 13.31 7.41
C ALA A 96 26.83 12.56 7.82
N PRO A 97 26.29 11.68 6.95
CA PRO A 97 25.09 10.91 7.27
C PRO A 97 25.27 10.06 8.55
N PRO A 98 24.25 10.00 9.42
CA PRO A 98 24.37 9.34 10.72
C PRO A 98 24.57 7.83 10.61
N ILE A 99 25.33 7.26 11.54
CA ILE A 99 25.49 5.80 11.67
C ILE A 99 24.23 5.25 12.31
N ARG A 100 23.50 4.37 11.60
CA ARG A 100 22.25 3.79 12.06
C ARG A 100 22.53 2.55 12.92
N PRO A 101 21.80 2.36 14.03
CA PRO A 101 21.89 1.14 14.80
C PRO A 101 21.31 -0.02 13.98
N ARG A 102 22.03 -1.15 13.96
CA ARG A 102 21.56 -2.35 13.27
C ARG A 102 20.29 -2.87 13.96
N GLN A 103 19.20 -2.98 13.21
CA GLN A 103 18.00 -3.67 13.69
C GLN A 103 18.32 -5.13 14.04
N SER A 104 17.94 -5.54 15.25
CA SER A 104 18.02 -6.93 15.68
C SER A 104 16.89 -7.76 15.05
N ALA A 105 17.07 -9.08 14.97
CA ALA A 105 16.04 -9.97 14.48
C ALA A 105 14.73 -9.87 15.28
N ALA A 106 14.83 -9.67 16.61
CA ALA A 106 13.67 -9.51 17.47
C ALA A 106 12.90 -8.21 17.19
N GLN A 107 13.60 -7.10 16.92
CA GLN A 107 12.97 -5.85 16.53
C GLN A 107 12.23 -5.97 15.20
N ILE A 108 12.86 -6.62 14.20
CA ILE A 108 12.21 -6.87 12.91
C ILE A 108 10.91 -7.67 13.08
N GLN A 109 10.93 -8.72 13.91
CA GLN A 109 9.73 -9.51 14.19
C GLN A 109 8.65 -8.70 14.91
N PHE A 110 9.03 -7.88 15.90
CA PHE A 110 8.09 -7.03 16.60
C PHE A 110 7.44 -6.00 15.67
N ASP A 111 8.23 -5.33 14.83
CA ASP A 111 7.74 -4.34 13.86
C ASP A 111 6.76 -4.99 12.85
N GLN A 112 7.07 -6.20 12.39
CA GLN A 112 6.18 -6.97 11.51
C GLN A 112 4.85 -7.31 12.18
N VAL A 113 4.89 -7.83 13.41
CA VAL A 113 3.67 -8.15 14.17
C VAL A 113 2.87 -6.88 14.45
N GLN A 114 3.53 -5.77 14.77
CA GLN A 114 2.86 -4.50 15.01
C GLN A 114 2.20 -3.93 13.76
N ALA A 115 2.84 -4.06 12.58
CA ALA A 115 2.26 -3.63 11.30
C ALA A 115 1.00 -4.44 10.96
N GLN A 116 1.07 -5.78 11.09
CA GLN A 116 -0.08 -6.66 10.89
C GLN A 116 -1.24 -6.30 11.82
N LEU A 117 -0.94 -6.05 13.09
CA LEU A 117 -1.97 -5.70 14.07
C LEU A 117 -2.64 -4.35 13.74
N ARG A 118 -1.89 -3.37 13.20
CA ARG A 118 -2.45 -2.09 12.75
C ARG A 118 -3.36 -2.28 11.55
N GLU A 119 -2.93 -3.04 10.55
CA GLU A 119 -3.73 -3.34 9.36
C GLU A 119 -5.04 -4.06 9.74
N GLU A 120 -4.98 -5.06 10.62
CA GLU A 120 -6.18 -5.75 11.12
C GLU A 120 -7.13 -4.81 11.86
N MET A 121 -6.58 -3.92 12.69
CA MET A 121 -7.37 -2.93 13.43
C MET A 121 -8.04 -1.92 12.48
N GLU A 122 -7.32 -1.46 11.46
CA GLU A 122 -7.85 -0.55 10.43
C GLU A 122 -8.92 -1.23 9.59
N ALA A 123 -8.70 -2.48 9.16
CA ALA A 123 -9.69 -3.27 8.43
C ALA A 123 -10.97 -3.46 9.24
N LYS A 124 -10.86 -3.84 10.53
CA LYS A 124 -12.01 -3.95 11.41
C LYS A 124 -12.76 -2.63 11.60
N LEU A 125 -12.03 -1.52 11.69
CA LEU A 125 -12.65 -0.21 11.79
C LEU A 125 -13.40 0.16 10.51
N GLN A 126 -12.80 -0.12 9.35
CA GLN A 126 -13.44 0.09 8.05
C GLN A 126 -14.68 -0.78 7.89
N GLU A 127 -14.61 -2.06 8.27
CA GLU A 127 -15.77 -2.96 8.27
C GLU A 127 -16.90 -2.41 9.16
N GLN A 128 -16.56 -1.95 10.37
CA GLN A 128 -17.56 -1.36 11.28
C GLN A 128 -18.20 -0.11 10.65
N GLN A 129 -17.39 0.78 10.06
CA GLN A 129 -17.89 1.97 9.38
C GLN A 129 -18.76 1.63 8.18
N ALA A 130 -18.34 0.66 7.36
CA ALA A 130 -19.09 0.19 6.19
C ALA A 130 -20.43 -0.42 6.62
N MET A 131 -20.43 -1.24 7.67
CA MET A 131 -21.65 -1.82 8.24
C MET A 131 -22.60 -0.71 8.74
N TYR A 132 -22.09 0.27 9.48
CA TYR A 132 -22.89 1.39 9.96
C TYR A 132 -23.48 2.22 8.82
N ASN A 133 -22.66 2.53 7.80
CA ASN A 133 -23.10 3.27 6.62
C ASN A 133 -24.14 2.48 5.82
N ALA A 134 -23.96 1.17 5.66
CA ALA A 134 -24.90 0.30 4.98
C ALA A 134 -26.25 0.24 5.72
N TRP A 135 -26.22 0.16 7.05
CA TRP A 135 -27.43 0.18 7.87
C TRP A 135 -28.20 1.49 7.70
N LEU A 136 -27.50 2.63 7.72
CA LEU A 136 -28.13 3.93 7.48
C LEU A 136 -28.75 4.02 6.08
N GLN A 137 -28.05 3.53 5.07
CA GLN A 137 -28.55 3.50 3.70
C GLN A 137 -29.79 2.62 3.57
N GLU A 138 -29.81 1.44 4.20
CA GLU A 138 -30.98 0.56 4.18
C GLU A 138 -32.19 1.23 4.82
N GLN A 139 -32.02 1.89 5.98
CA GLN A 139 -33.11 2.64 6.60
C GLN A 139 -33.63 3.76 5.70
N GLN A 140 -32.73 4.48 5.02
CA GLN A 140 -33.11 5.53 4.09
C GLN A 140 -33.85 4.96 2.87
N GLN A 141 -33.38 3.86 2.29
CA GLN A 141 -34.04 3.20 1.17
C GLN A 141 -35.45 2.71 1.53
N LEU A 142 -35.63 2.14 2.73
CA LEU A 142 -36.95 1.73 3.20
C LEU A 142 -37.90 2.92 3.35
N TYR A 143 -37.40 4.03 3.88
CA TYR A 143 -38.17 5.26 4.00
C TYR A 143 -38.57 5.81 2.62
N ASP A 144 -37.62 5.87 1.68
CA ASP A 144 -37.84 6.38 0.34
C ASP A 144 -38.78 5.47 -0.46
N ALA A 145 -38.63 4.15 -0.35
CA ALA A 145 -39.50 3.16 -0.99
C ALA A 145 -40.96 3.31 -0.50
N ARG A 146 -41.17 3.44 0.82
CA ARG A 146 -42.50 3.68 1.39
C ARG A 146 -43.11 4.96 0.84
N LEU A 147 -42.33 6.04 0.77
CA LEU A 147 -42.81 7.32 0.25
C LEU A 147 -43.15 7.24 -1.25
N GLN A 148 -42.36 6.47 -2.01
CA GLN A 148 -42.61 6.23 -3.42
C GLN A 148 -43.88 5.41 -3.65
N GLU A 149 -44.11 4.37 -2.85
CA GLU A 149 -45.36 3.59 -2.86
C GLU A 149 -46.57 4.49 -2.58
N GLU A 150 -46.48 5.33 -1.55
CA GLU A 150 -47.54 6.28 -1.22
C GLU A 150 -47.82 7.24 -2.38
N ARG A 151 -46.77 7.82 -2.99
CA ARG A 151 -46.91 8.68 -4.17
C ARG A 151 -47.50 7.93 -5.37
N ALA A 152 -47.10 6.68 -5.61
CA ALA A 152 -47.63 5.86 -6.69
C ALA A 152 -49.10 5.51 -6.47
N MET A 153 -49.49 5.20 -5.23
CA MET A 153 -50.89 4.99 -4.82
C MET A 153 -51.73 6.24 -5.06
N TYR A 154 -51.25 7.41 -4.62
CA TYR A 154 -51.93 8.68 -4.89
C TYR A 154 -52.04 8.98 -6.39
N ALA A 155 -50.97 8.74 -7.17
CA ALA A 155 -50.98 8.94 -8.61
C ALA A 155 -51.95 7.99 -9.33
N ALA A 156 -51.99 6.71 -8.96
CA ALA A 156 -52.91 5.72 -9.51
C ALA A 156 -54.37 6.10 -9.22
N ARG A 157 -54.67 6.51 -7.98
CA ARG A 157 -56.00 7.00 -7.60
C ARG A 157 -56.42 8.23 -8.42
N MET A 158 -55.51 9.18 -8.62
CA MET A 158 -55.75 10.36 -9.46
C MET A 158 -55.95 10.00 -10.94
N GLN A 159 -55.34 8.93 -11.44
CA GLN A 159 -55.56 8.44 -12.80
C GLN A 159 -56.91 7.75 -12.95
N GLU A 160 -57.35 6.96 -11.97
CA GLU A 160 -58.67 6.34 -11.95
C GLU A 160 -59.80 7.40 -11.96
N GLU A 161 -59.68 8.46 -11.16
CA GLU A 161 -60.63 9.57 -11.16
C GLU A 161 -60.68 10.31 -12.52
N ASN A 162 -59.51 10.54 -13.16
CA ASN A 162 -59.45 11.16 -14.48
C ASN A 162 -60.02 10.27 -15.61
N ILE A 163 -59.84 8.95 -15.54
CA ILE A 163 -60.40 8.00 -16.52
C ILE A 163 -61.93 7.92 -16.36
N SER A 164 -62.44 7.95 -15.12
CA SER A 164 -63.88 8.03 -14.83
C SER A 164 -64.50 9.34 -15.35
N ALA A 165 -63.81 10.48 -15.19
CA ALA A 165 -64.25 11.77 -15.73
C ALA A 165 -64.15 11.83 -17.28
N GLY A 166 -63.15 11.19 -17.89
CA GLY A 166 -62.96 11.12 -19.34
C GLY A 166 -63.96 10.22 -20.07
N SER A 167 -64.51 9.18 -19.39
CA SER A 167 -65.55 8.31 -19.95
C SER A 167 -66.92 8.99 -20.11
N ASN A 168 -67.17 10.14 -19.46
CA ASN A 168 -68.43 10.89 -19.58
C ASN A 168 -68.44 11.94 -20.71
N ASN A 169 -67.38 12.01 -21.53
CA ASN A 169 -67.34 12.82 -22.75
C ASN A 169 -67.05 11.95 -23.97
N GLN A 170 -67.94 11.00 -24.28
CA GLN A 170 -68.02 10.49 -25.65
C GLN A 170 -68.72 11.55 -26.53
N PRO A 171 -68.12 11.98 -27.65
CA PRO A 171 -68.86 12.79 -28.60
C PRO A 171 -69.86 11.88 -29.32
N ILE A 172 -71.15 12.16 -29.15
CA ILE A 172 -72.24 11.53 -29.91
C ILE A 172 -72.11 12.00 -31.36
N PHE A 173 -71.30 11.32 -32.17
CA PHE A 173 -71.27 11.51 -33.63
C PHE A 173 -72.00 10.36 -34.33
N ALA A 174 -73.24 10.68 -34.68
CA ALA A 174 -73.97 10.37 -35.92
C ALA A 174 -73.83 8.98 -36.56
N GLU A 175 -74.96 8.26 -36.63
CA GLU A 175 -75.39 7.51 -37.82
C GLU A 175 -76.93 7.48 -37.87
N CYS A 176 -77.52 8.47 -38.53
CA CYS A 176 -78.88 8.37 -39.08
C CYS A 176 -78.72 8.17 -40.58
N GLN A 177 -78.66 6.91 -41.02
CA GLN A 177 -78.89 6.54 -42.41
C GLN A 177 -80.39 6.24 -42.57
N ASN A 178 -81.09 7.09 -43.32
CA ASN A 178 -82.23 6.78 -44.17
C ASN A 178 -82.45 7.93 -45.15
#